data_AF-A0A7S9LD80-F1
#
_entry.id   AF-A0A7S9LD80-F1
#
_cell.length_a   1.000
_cell.length_b   1.000
_cell.length_c   1.000
_cell.angle_alpha   90.00
_cell.angle_beta   90.00
_cell.angle_gamma   90.00
#
_symmetry.space_group_name_H-M   'P 1'
#
loop_
_entity.id
_entity.type
_entity.pdbx_description
1 polymer ?
#
loop_
_entity_poly.entity_id
_entity_poly.type
_entity_poly.pdbx_seq_one_letter_code
_entity_poly.pdbx_strand_id
1 'polypeptide(L)'
;MTWIEKIRNWDYSLDGVIEWILNLMEFHAQRAGVWGYLGVVLFIIALGLAFPATRGVTSLIISGIFRMFFTFIQNVLTLLTADLFKFFGRILLAMFHRTRRWIAEVASRTHRE
;
A
#
# COMPACT_ATOMS: atom_id res chain seq x y z
N MET A 1 7.10 42.73 -4.91
CA MET A 1 6.94 42.78 -6.38
C MET A 1 5.48 42.94 -6.71
N THR A 2 5.16 43.86 -7.61
CA THR A 2 3.80 44.03 -8.15
C THR A 2 3.49 42.95 -9.19
N TRP A 3 2.22 42.62 -9.43
CA TRP A 3 1.81 41.55 -10.37
C TRP A 3 2.34 41.76 -11.80
N ILE A 4 2.44 43.02 -12.23
CA ILE A 4 2.99 43.41 -13.54
C ILE A 4 4.48 43.04 -13.66
N GLU A 5 5.25 43.18 -12.57
CA GLU A 5 6.67 42.83 -12.56
C GLU A 5 6.90 41.33 -12.64
N LYS A 6 6.01 40.52 -12.05
CA LYS A 6 6.08 39.05 -12.14
C LYS A 6 5.86 38.55 -13.57
N ILE A 7 4.87 39.09 -14.27
CA ILE A 7 4.61 38.76 -15.68
C ILE A 7 5.79 39.18 -16.56
N ARG A 8 6.32 40.38 -16.33
CA ARG A 8 7.48 40.89 -17.08
C ARG A 8 8.71 39.99 -16.91
N ASN A 9 8.92 39.44 -15.72
CA ASN A 9 10.06 38.59 -15.40
C ASN A 9 9.82 37.10 -15.67
N TRP A 10 8.68 36.71 -16.27
CA TRP A 10 8.28 35.31 -16.42
C TRP A 10 8.33 34.52 -15.10
N ASP A 11 8.13 35.22 -13.98
CA ASP A 11 8.20 34.64 -12.63
C ASP A 11 6.84 34.01 -12.29
N TYR A 12 6.66 32.79 -12.78
CA TYR A 12 5.53 31.93 -12.44
C TYR A 12 5.77 31.17 -11.13
N SER A 13 6.29 31.84 -10.09
CA SER A 13 6.50 31.17 -8.81
C SER A 13 5.20 30.62 -8.24
N LEU A 14 5.23 29.32 -7.94
CA LEU A 14 4.13 28.61 -7.29
C LEU A 14 4.18 28.76 -5.77
N ASP A 15 5.14 29.51 -5.24
CA ASP A 15 5.39 29.65 -3.80
C ASP A 15 4.13 30.09 -3.05
N GLY A 16 3.35 31.04 -3.59
CA GLY A 16 2.10 31.47 -2.96
C GLY A 16 1.00 30.39 -2.96
N VAL A 17 0.98 29.51 -3.95
CA VAL A 17 0.06 28.36 -3.99
C VAL A 17 0.51 27.30 -2.98
N ILE A 18 1.82 27.07 -2.86
CA ILE A 18 2.41 26.15 -1.90
C ILE A 18 2.15 26.63 -0.47
N GLU A 19 2.42 27.90 -0.16
CA GLU A 19 2.11 28.51 1.14
C GLU A 19 0.61 28.41 1.45
N TRP A 20 -0.26 28.66 0.47
CA TRP A 20 -1.70 28.50 0.67
C TRP A 20 -2.09 27.06 1.02
N ILE A 21 -1.54 26.06 0.32
CA ILE A 21 -1.78 24.63 0.63
C ILE A 21 -1.26 24.27 2.02
N LEU A 22 -0.06 24.73 2.39
CA LEU A 22 0.53 24.47 3.70
C LEU A 22 -0.31 25.08 4.82
N ASN A 23 -0.74 26.33 4.68
CA ASN A 23 -1.64 27.00 5.62
C ASN A 23 -3.00 26.28 5.72
N LEU A 24 -3.55 25.82 4.59
CA LEU A 24 -4.80 25.07 4.56
C LEU A 24 -4.67 23.72 5.28
N MET A 25 -3.55 23.02 5.09
CA MET A 25 -3.23 21.79 5.80
C MET A 25 -3.08 22.03 7.29
N GLU A 26 -2.33 23.05 7.70
CA GLU A 26 -2.13 23.37 9.11
C GLU A 26 -3.46 23.70 9.81
N PHE A 27 -4.33 24.49 9.16
CA PHE A 27 -5.65 24.82 9.70
C PHE A 27 -6.54 23.58 9.90
N HIS A 28 -6.59 22.67 8.91
CA HIS A 28 -7.41 21.46 9.02
C HIS A 28 -6.77 20.40 9.92
N ALA A 29 -5.44 20.34 10.00
CA ALA A 29 -4.71 19.48 10.90
C ALA A 29 -4.98 19.83 12.37
N GLN A 30 -5.02 21.12 12.71
CA GLN A 30 -5.32 21.55 14.08
C GLN A 30 -6.77 21.23 14.50
N ARG A 31 -7.72 21.20 13.55
CA ARG A 31 -9.15 20.97 13.85
C ARG A 31 -9.60 19.51 13.77
N ALA A 32 -9.10 18.77 12.79
CA ALA A 32 -9.55 17.41 12.47
C ALA A 32 -8.43 16.36 12.61
N GLY A 33 -7.22 16.77 13.02
CA GLY A 33 -6.07 15.89 13.15
C GLY A 33 -5.70 15.23 11.83
N VAL A 34 -5.45 13.92 11.88
CA VAL A 34 -5.09 13.09 10.70
C VAL A 34 -6.14 13.15 9.58
N TRP A 35 -7.42 13.29 9.91
CA TRP A 35 -8.49 13.35 8.91
C TRP A 35 -8.46 14.65 8.10
N GLY A 36 -7.98 15.74 8.70
CA GLY A 36 -7.77 17.01 8.00
C GLY A 36 -6.74 16.90 6.88
N TYR A 37 -5.62 16.21 7.14
CA TYR A 37 -4.60 15.95 6.12
C TYR A 37 -5.13 15.13 4.96
N LEU A 38 -5.86 14.05 5.25
CA LEU A 38 -6.49 13.21 4.22
C LEU A 38 -7.46 14.02 3.35
N GLY A 39 -8.28 14.88 3.97
CA GLY A 39 -9.22 15.73 3.25
C GLY A 39 -8.53 16.70 2.28
N VAL A 40 -7.46 17.37 2.72
CA VAL A 40 -6.71 18.30 1.86
C VAL A 40 -5.99 17.58 0.72
N VAL A 41 -5.39 16.42 0.98
CA VAL A 41 -4.75 15.59 -0.07
C VAL A 41 -5.77 15.15 -1.11
N LEU A 42 -6.94 14.68 -0.68
CA LEU A 42 -8.03 14.29 -1.59
C LEU A 42 -8.55 15.48 -2.39
N PHE A 43 -8.62 16.67 -1.79
CA PHE A 43 -9.01 17.89 -2.47
C PHE A 43 -8.01 18.30 -3.56
N ILE A 44 -6.70 18.23 -3.30
CA ILE A 44 -5.66 18.50 -4.30
C ILE A 44 -5.73 17.49 -5.45
N ILE A 45 -5.94 16.22 -5.13
CA ILE A 45 -6.17 15.16 -6.13
C ILE A 45 -7.39 15.47 -6.99
N ALA A 46 -8.51 15.87 -6.36
CA ALA A 46 -9.74 16.22 -7.06
C ALA A 46 -9.54 17.43 -7.99
N LEU A 47 -8.80 18.45 -7.53
CA LEU A 47 -8.40 19.58 -8.37
C LEU A 47 -7.55 19.14 -9.57
N GLY A 48 -6.53 18.31 -9.33
CA GLY A 48 -5.67 17.79 -10.40
C GLY A 48 -6.43 16.96 -11.43
N LEU A 49 -7.48 16.24 -11.01
CA LEU A 49 -8.39 15.51 -11.90
C LEU A 49 -9.43 16.40 -12.58
N ALA A 50 -9.84 17.50 -11.95
CA ALA A 50 -10.85 18.41 -12.51
C ALA A 50 -10.35 19.06 -13.82
N PHE A 51 -9.11 19.52 -13.86
CA PHE A 51 -8.56 20.21 -15.03
C PHE A 51 -8.06 19.23 -16.11
N PRO A 52 -8.47 19.37 -17.38
CA PRO A 52 -8.05 18.46 -18.46
C PRO A 52 -6.54 18.35 -18.64
N ALA A 53 -5.82 19.47 -18.48
CA ALA A 53 -4.37 19.54 -18.66
C ALA A 53 -3.59 18.71 -17.62
N THR A 54 -4.07 18.66 -16.37
CA THR A 54 -3.40 17.96 -15.27
C THR A 54 -3.98 16.56 -15.00
N ARG A 55 -5.16 16.26 -15.55
CA ARG A 55 -5.90 15.01 -15.31
C ARG A 55 -5.09 13.78 -15.65
N GLY A 56 -4.41 13.77 -16.80
CA GLY A 56 -3.61 12.63 -17.24
C GLY A 56 -2.47 12.32 -16.27
N VAL A 57 -1.69 13.34 -15.90
CA VAL A 57 -0.57 13.22 -14.96
C VAL A 57 -1.07 12.81 -13.58
N THR A 58 -2.12 13.45 -13.09
CA THR A 58 -2.72 13.16 -11.78
C THR A 58 -3.24 11.71 -11.72
N SER A 59 -3.93 11.25 -12.77
CA SER A 59 -4.41 9.87 -12.88
C SER A 59 -3.25 8.87 -12.89
N LEU A 60 -2.18 9.14 -13.64
CA LEU A 60 -1.00 8.27 -13.69
C LEU A 60 -0.34 8.13 -12.32
N ILE A 61 -0.16 9.24 -11.60
CA ILE A 61 0.43 9.24 -10.25
C ILE A 61 -0.44 8.43 -9.29
N ILE A 62 -1.75 8.70 -9.26
CA ILE A 62 -2.69 7.99 -8.37
C ILE A 62 -2.73 6.50 -8.69
N SER A 63 -2.87 6.14 -9.98
CA SER A 63 -2.85 4.74 -10.40
C SER A 63 -1.53 4.05 -10.04
N GLY A 64 -0.40 4.75 -10.15
CA GLY A 64 0.90 4.23 -9.73
C GLY A 64 0.97 3.94 -8.24
N ILE A 65 0.50 4.87 -7.41
CA ILE A 65 0.47 4.71 -5.94
C ILE A 65 -0.43 3.54 -5.54
N PHE A 66 -1.65 3.46 -6.08
CA PHE A 66 -2.57 2.36 -5.79
C PHE A 66 -1.99 1.02 -6.24
N ARG A 67 -1.41 0.96 -7.45
CA ARG A 67 -0.77 -0.27 -7.93
C ARG A 67 0.36 -0.71 -7.01
N MET A 68 1.23 0.20 -6.59
CA MET A 68 2.32 -0.10 -5.67
C MET A 68 1.80 -0.65 -4.33
N PHE A 69 0.75 -0.02 -3.79
CA PHE A 69 0.11 -0.47 -2.56
C PHE A 69 -0.49 -1.88 -2.68
N PHE A 70 -1.23 -2.15 -3.77
CA PHE A 70 -1.80 -3.47 -4.00
C PHE A 70 -0.73 -4.54 -4.28
N THR A 71 0.32 -4.21 -5.02
CA THR A 71 1.47 -5.11 -5.22
C THR A 71 2.15 -5.43 -3.90
N PHE A 72 2.31 -4.46 -3.01
CA PHE A 72 2.83 -4.70 -1.67
C PHE A 72 1.95 -5.67 -0.88
N ILE A 73 0.63 -5.43 -0.82
CA ILE A 73 -0.32 -6.34 -0.15
C ILE A 73 -0.24 -7.74 -0.74
N GLN A 74 -0.25 -7.86 -2.07
CA GLN A 74 -0.16 -9.14 -2.76
C GLN A 74 1.13 -9.87 -2.39
N ASN A 75 2.26 -9.18 -2.33
CA ASN A 75 3.54 -9.78 -1.94
C ASN A 75 3.49 -10.32 -0.50
N VAL A 76 2.95 -9.53 0.44
CA VAL A 76 2.79 -9.95 1.83
C VAL A 76 1.88 -11.17 1.95
N LEU A 77 0.74 -11.18 1.24
CA LEU A 77 -0.18 -12.32 1.22
C LEU A 77 0.44 -13.57 0.59
N THR A 78 1.26 -13.40 -0.45
CA THR A 78 1.97 -14.49 -1.11
C THR A 78 2.98 -15.13 -0.15
N LEU A 79 3.75 -14.31 0.57
CA LEU A 79 4.66 -14.76 1.62
C LEU A 79 3.93 -15.53 2.71
N LEU A 80 2.83 -14.97 3.22
CA LEU A 80 2.03 -15.58 4.28
C LEU A 80 1.44 -16.92 3.84
N THR A 81 0.98 -17.00 2.59
CA THR A 81 0.46 -18.23 1.97
C THR A 81 1.57 -19.28 1.82
N ALA A 82 2.75 -18.89 1.34
CA ALA A 82 3.89 -19.80 1.21
C ALA A 82 4.29 -20.41 2.57
N ASP A 83 4.30 -19.61 3.63
CA ASP A 83 4.63 -20.09 4.98
C ASP A 83 3.54 -20.98 5.57
N LEU A 84 2.25 -20.68 5.32
CA LEU A 84 1.16 -21.59 5.65
C LEU A 84 1.30 -22.95 4.94
N PHE A 85 1.62 -22.96 3.64
CA PHE A 85 1.85 -24.19 2.90
C PHE A 85 3.03 -25.00 3.45
N LYS A 86 4.14 -24.34 3.81
CA LYS A 86 5.27 -25.02 4.49
C LYS A 86 4.84 -25.64 5.82
N PHE A 87 4.02 -24.94 6.59
CA PHE A 87 3.49 -25.43 7.86
C PHE A 87 2.61 -26.68 7.66
N PHE A 88 1.66 -26.64 6.73
CA PHE A 88 0.83 -27.80 6.39
C PHE A 88 1.67 -28.97 5.85
N GLY A 89 2.68 -28.69 5.01
CA GLY A 89 3.61 -29.71 4.53
C GLY A 89 4.35 -30.41 5.67
N ARG A 90 4.81 -29.66 6.68
CA ARG A 90 5.43 -30.24 7.88
C ARG A 90 4.46 -31.09 8.70
N ILE A 91 3.20 -30.65 8.86
CA ILE A 91 2.18 -31.45 9.54
C ILE A 91 1.92 -32.77 8.80
N LEU A 92 1.77 -32.73 7.49
CA LEU A 92 1.56 -33.92 6.66
C LEU A 92 2.73 -34.89 6.78
N LEU A 93 3.97 -34.40 6.72
CA LEU A 93 5.16 -35.22 6.93
C LEU A 93 5.20 -35.82 8.33
N ALA A 94 4.87 -35.05 9.38
CA ALA A 94 4.82 -35.54 10.74
C ALA A 94 3.78 -36.67 10.90
N MET A 95 2.60 -36.50 10.31
CA MET A 95 1.56 -37.53 10.27
C MET A 95 2.02 -38.77 9.50
N PHE A 96 2.63 -38.59 8.33
CA PHE A 96 3.18 -39.69 7.55
C PHE A 96 4.24 -40.49 8.31
N HIS A 97 5.18 -39.82 8.98
CA HIS A 97 6.20 -40.48 9.81
C HIS A 97 5.57 -41.21 11.01
N ARG A 98 4.50 -40.68 11.59
CA ARG A 98 3.77 -41.35 12.68
C ARG A 98 3.06 -42.60 12.16
N THR A 99 2.35 -42.51 11.04
CA THR A 99 1.68 -43.65 10.40
C THR A 99 2.67 -44.73 9.98
N ARG A 100 3.81 -44.35 9.38
CA ARG A 100 4.86 -45.30 9.00
C ARG A 100 5.40 -46.07 10.20
N ARG A 101 5.66 -45.39 11.33
CA ARG A 101 6.10 -46.05 12.57
C ARG A 101 5.04 -47.01 13.11
N TRP A 102 3.78 -46.58 13.13
CA TRP A 102 2.67 -47.43 13.55
C TRP A 102 2.54 -48.69 12.68
N ILE A 103 2.62 -48.57 11.35
CA ILE A 103 2.61 -49.71 10.42
C ILE A 103 3.79 -50.65 10.69
N ALA A 104 5.00 -50.11 10.87
CA ALA A 104 6.18 -50.91 11.17
C ALA A 104 6.05 -51.68 12.50
N GLU A 105 5.49 -51.04 13.54
CA GLU A 105 5.20 -51.69 14.82
C GLU A 105 4.17 -52.82 14.66
N VAL A 106 3.07 -52.59 13.95
CA VAL A 106 2.04 -53.62 13.68
C VAL A 106 2.65 -54.80 12.93
N ALA A 107 3.36 -54.56 11.83
CA ALA A 107 3.99 -55.61 11.05
C ALA A 107 5.01 -56.43 11.86
N SER A 108 5.79 -55.76 12.73
CA SER A 108 6.76 -56.43 13.59
C SER A 108 6.13 -57.33 14.67
N ARG A 109 4.91 -57.02 15.11
CA ARG A 109 4.16 -57.83 16.07
C ARG A 109 3.54 -59.05 15.40
N THR A 110 2.98 -58.89 14.20
CA THR A 110 2.40 -60.00 13.43
C THR A 110 3.42 -61.05 13.01
N HIS A 111 4.70 -60.68 12.82
CA HIS A 111 5.77 -61.63 12.47
C HIS A 111 6.31 -62.41 13.70
N ARG A 112 5.92 -62.07 14.93
CA ARG A 112 6.34 -62.76 16.16
C ARG A 112 5.34 -63.80 16.68
N GLU A 113 4.15 -63.85 16.10
CA GLU A 113 3.16 -64.92 16.30
C GLU A 113 3.28 -65.95 15.17
#